data_AF-A0A1W9N8K0-F1
#
_entry.id   AF-A0A1W9N8K0-F1
#
_cell.length_a   1.000
_cell.length_b   1.000
_cell.length_c   1.000
_cell.angle_alpha   90.00
_cell.angle_beta   90.00
_cell.angle_gamma   90.00
#
_symmetry.space_group_name_H-M   'P 1'
#
loop_
_entity.id
_entity.type
_entity.pdbx_description
1 polymer ?
#
loop_
_entity_poly.entity_id
_entity_poly.type
_entity_poly.pdbx_seq_one_letter_code
_entity_poly.pdbx_strand_id
1 'polypeptide(L)'
;MIEHLHDHIVEELKINTRTDTVFIITAIIFNLVLLAINTSIALGNKDMLLMMVFLLLVVVISIVSEVGLIRGKQARTRLLTSLIEIYEDNGIAKYYRKELIADYETRYNLFMVAILATSLISIIVPFLSMR
;
A
#
# COMPACT_ATOMS: atom_id res chain seq x y z
N MET A 1 18.11 -6.77 28.11
CA MET A 1 18.48 -7.15 26.71
C MET A 1 17.26 -7.57 25.91
N ILE A 2 16.41 -8.48 26.41
CA ILE A 2 15.15 -8.86 25.73
C ILE A 2 14.17 -7.67 25.61
N GLU A 3 14.08 -6.82 26.63
CA GLU A 3 13.28 -5.58 26.57
C GLU A 3 13.74 -4.65 25.44
N HIS A 4 15.05 -4.42 25.28
CA HIS A 4 15.57 -3.62 24.18
C HIS A 4 15.27 -4.22 22.80
N LEU A 5 15.29 -5.55 22.66
CA LEU A 5 14.90 -6.22 21.42
C LEU A 5 13.40 -6.08 21.15
N HIS A 6 12.57 -6.24 22.17
CA HIS A 6 11.13 -6.02 22.08
C HIS A 6 10.81 -4.58 21.64
N ASP A 7 11.41 -3.59 22.31
CA ASP A 7 11.23 -2.17 22.00
C ASP A 7 11.66 -1.86 20.57
N HIS A 8 12.79 -2.43 20.13
CA HIS A 8 13.28 -2.28 18.77
C HIS A 8 12.32 -2.87 17.74
N ILE A 9 11.81 -4.10 17.94
CA ILE A 9 10.83 -4.72 17.04
C ILE A 9 9.53 -3.89 16.97
N VAL A 10 9.07 -3.39 18.12
CA VAL A 10 7.87 -2.54 18.19
C VAL A 10 8.10 -1.21 17.46
N GLU A 11 9.28 -0.62 17.57
CA GLU A 11 9.65 0.59 16.83
C GLU A 11 9.71 0.35 15.33
N GLU A 12 10.30 -0.75 14.87
CA GLU A 12 10.30 -1.14 13.45
C GLU A 12 8.88 -1.37 12.92
N LEU A 13 7.99 -2.02 13.69
CA LEU A 13 6.58 -2.19 13.33
C LEU A 13 5.85 -0.85 13.15
N LYS A 14 6.16 0.15 13.99
CA LYS A 14 5.61 1.51 13.87
C LYS A 14 6.13 2.22 12.63
N ILE A 15 7.43 2.13 12.36
CA ILE A 15 8.07 2.72 11.16
C ILE A 15 7.47 2.10 9.90
N ASN A 16 7.38 0.77 9.85
CA ASN A 16 6.77 0.02 8.75
C ASN A 16 5.33 0.49 8.48
N THR A 17 4.49 0.57 9.53
CA THR A 17 3.10 1.05 9.41
C THR A 17 3.02 2.49 8.89
N ARG A 18 3.93 3.38 9.29
CA ARG A 18 3.97 4.77 8.81
C ARG A 18 4.32 4.80 7.32
N THR A 19 5.34 4.07 6.90
CA THR A 19 5.77 4.00 5.50
C THR A 19 4.66 3.45 4.60
N ASP A 20 3.97 2.39 5.04
CA ASP A 20 2.83 1.83 4.29
C ASP A 20 1.69 2.83 4.13
N THR A 21 1.40 3.59 5.19
CA THR A 21 0.37 4.65 5.15
C THR A 21 0.74 5.72 4.12
N VAL A 22 2.01 6.12 4.05
CA VAL A 22 2.50 7.08 3.06
C VAL A 22 2.34 6.52 1.64
N PHE A 23 2.70 5.26 1.39
CA PHE A 23 2.48 4.63 0.08
C PHE A 23 1.00 4.65 -0.33
N ILE A 24 0.11 4.22 0.57
CA ILE A 24 -1.33 4.14 0.29
C ILE A 24 -1.92 5.52 -0.03
N ILE A 25 -1.70 6.49 0.86
CA ILE A 25 -2.29 7.82 0.70
C ILE A 25 -1.73 8.51 -0.55
N THR A 26 -0.42 8.41 -0.76
CA THR A 26 0.23 9.01 -1.93
C THR A 26 -0.31 8.39 -3.22
N ALA A 27 -0.40 7.06 -3.30
CA ALA A 27 -0.93 6.36 -4.47
C ALA A 27 -2.36 6.80 -4.82
N ILE A 28 -3.25 6.82 -3.81
CA ILE A 28 -4.65 7.20 -4.01
C ILE A 28 -4.75 8.65 -4.48
N ILE A 29 -4.05 9.58 -3.82
CA ILE A 29 -4.07 11.00 -4.20
C ILE A 29 -3.54 11.17 -5.63
N PHE A 30 -2.41 10.54 -5.97
CA PHE A 30 -1.86 10.62 -7.32
C PHE A 30 -2.81 10.04 -8.36
N ASN A 31 -3.44 8.90 -8.10
CA ASN A 31 -4.42 8.31 -9.01
C ASN A 31 -5.59 9.26 -9.26
N LEU A 32 -6.14 9.89 -8.22
CA LEU A 32 -7.24 10.85 -8.35
C LEU A 32 -6.83 12.12 -9.12
N VAL A 33 -5.63 12.64 -8.86
CA VAL A 33 -5.09 13.80 -9.60
C VAL A 33 -4.89 13.46 -11.07
N LEU A 34 -4.29 12.31 -11.38
CA LEU A 34 -4.04 11.88 -12.75
C LEU A 34 -5.34 11.55 -13.50
N LEU A 35 -6.35 11.02 -12.81
CA LEU A 35 -7.71 10.87 -13.35
C LEU A 35 -8.27 12.23 -13.77
N ALA A 36 -8.18 13.25 -12.91
CA ALA A 36 -8.69 14.58 -13.21
C ALA A 36 -7.96 15.23 -14.39
N ILE A 37 -6.62 15.12 -14.43
CA ILE A 37 -5.79 15.64 -15.53
C ILE A 37 -6.15 14.94 -16.84
N ASN A 38 -6.13 13.61 -16.88
CA ASN A 38 -6.38 12.86 -18.11
C ASN A 38 -7.82 13.03 -18.61
N THR A 39 -8.81 13.10 -17.71
CA THR A 39 -10.20 13.39 -18.09
C THR A 39 -10.33 14.79 -18.68
N SER A 40 -9.63 15.78 -18.10
CA SER A 40 -9.63 17.16 -18.62
C SER A 40 -9.00 17.25 -20.01
N ILE A 41 -7.89 16.53 -20.24
CA ILE A 41 -7.25 16.43 -21.57
C ILE A 41 -8.21 15.78 -22.57
N ALA A 42 -8.88 14.69 -22.18
CA ALA A 42 -9.82 13.95 -23.03
C ALA A 42 -11.05 14.78 -23.44
N LEU A 43 -11.53 15.68 -22.57
CA LEU A 43 -12.66 16.57 -22.87
C LEU A 43 -12.26 17.80 -23.70
N GLY A 44 -11.02 18.28 -23.54
CA GLY A 44 -10.52 19.50 -24.19
C GLY A 44 -9.73 19.22 -25.48
N ASN A 45 -8.41 19.18 -25.35
CA ASN A 45 -7.47 19.14 -26.49
C ASN A 45 -7.35 17.75 -27.14
N LYS A 46 -7.84 16.69 -26.49
CA LYS A 46 -7.76 15.28 -26.95
C LYS A 46 -6.34 14.85 -27.34
N ASP A 47 -5.32 15.47 -26.73
CA ASP A 47 -3.90 15.14 -26.98
C ASP A 47 -3.57 13.77 -26.40
N MET A 48 -3.57 12.78 -27.29
CA MET A 48 -3.35 11.38 -26.94
C MET A 48 -1.92 11.12 -26.45
N LEU A 49 -0.93 11.84 -26.96
CA LEU A 49 0.47 11.62 -26.57
C LEU A 49 0.69 12.12 -25.13
N LEU A 50 0.18 13.30 -24.81
CA LEU A 50 0.24 13.84 -23.45
C LEU A 50 -0.50 12.93 -22.45
N MET A 51 -1.68 12.45 -22.82
CA MET A 51 -2.45 11.51 -21.98
C MET A 51 -1.69 10.20 -21.76
N MET A 52 -1.05 9.63 -22.80
CA MET A 52 -0.25 8.41 -22.67
C MET A 52 0.92 8.56 -21.69
N VAL A 53 1.58 9.73 -21.66
CA VAL A 53 2.66 9.99 -20.69
C VAL A 53 2.14 9.97 -19.25
N PHE A 54 0.99 10.60 -18.99
CA PHE A 54 0.37 10.58 -17.66
C PHE A 54 -0.17 9.20 -17.27
N LEU A 55 -0.70 8.43 -18.23
CA LEU A 55 -1.12 7.04 -17.99
C LEU A 55 0.07 6.14 -17.65
N LEU A 56 1.21 6.32 -18.31
CA LEU A 56 2.44 5.61 -17.96
C LEU A 56 2.84 5.93 -16.50
N LEU A 57 2.68 7.18 -16.08
CA LEU A 57 2.93 7.58 -14.69
C LEU A 57 1.97 6.90 -13.70
N VAL A 58 0.67 6.76 -14.02
CA VAL A 58 -0.28 5.98 -13.19
C VAL A 58 0.22 4.55 -13.01
N VAL A 59 0.67 3.90 -14.09
CA VAL A 59 1.18 2.52 -14.04
C VAL A 59 2.41 2.43 -13.15
N VAL A 60 3.38 3.33 -13.31
CA VAL A 60 4.61 3.34 -12.50
C VAL A 60 4.28 3.53 -11.01
N ILE A 61 3.45 4.51 -10.67
CA ILE A 61 3.07 4.79 -9.27
C ILE A 61 2.32 3.60 -8.66
N SER A 62 1.44 2.97 -9.42
CA SER A 62 0.69 1.80 -8.96
C SER A 62 1.62 0.64 -8.66
N ILE A 63 2.54 0.32 -9.58
CA ILE A 63 3.52 -0.76 -9.39
C ILE A 63 4.39 -0.49 -8.15
N VAL A 64 4.94 0.72 -8.03
CA VAL A 64 5.80 1.08 -6.89
C VAL A 64 5.05 0.94 -5.56
N SER A 65 3.80 1.39 -5.51
CA SER A 65 2.96 1.33 -4.31
C SER A 65 2.58 -0.09 -3.94
N GLU A 66 2.20 -0.93 -4.92
CA GLU A 66 1.90 -2.35 -4.72
C GLU A 66 3.12 -3.12 -4.23
N VAL A 67 4.28 -2.95 -4.88
CA VAL A 67 5.53 -3.58 -4.46
C VAL A 67 5.94 -3.12 -3.06
N GLY A 68 5.79 -1.83 -2.76
CA GLY A 68 6.03 -1.26 -1.43
C GLY A 68 5.18 -1.93 -0.36
N LEU A 69 3.86 -2.07 -0.59
CA LEU A 69 2.95 -2.73 0.35
C LEU A 69 3.19 -4.22 0.49
N ILE A 70 3.54 -4.93 -0.59
CA ILE A 70 3.91 -6.35 -0.52
C ILE A 70 5.15 -6.53 0.36
N ARG A 71 6.17 -5.68 0.17
CA ARG A 71 7.38 -5.69 1.00
C ARG A 71 7.07 -5.31 2.45
N GLY A 72 6.19 -4.33 2.65
CA GLY A 72 5.69 -3.91 3.97
C GLY A 72 5.01 -5.05 4.71
N LYS A 73 4.06 -5.74 4.05
CA LYS A 73 3.38 -6.94 4.54
C LYS A 73 4.38 -8.02 4.97
N GLN A 74 5.35 -8.34 4.10
CA GLN A 74 6.37 -9.35 4.40
C GLN A 74 7.23 -8.99 5.61
N ALA A 75 7.67 -7.73 5.72
CA ALA A 75 8.46 -7.26 6.85
C ALA A 75 7.66 -7.35 8.15
N ARG A 76 6.40 -6.89 8.14
CA ARG A 76 5.50 -6.96 9.30
C ARG A 76 5.28 -8.40 9.76
N THR A 77 5.02 -9.33 8.84
CA THR A 77 4.84 -10.75 9.20
C THR A 77 6.09 -11.30 9.87
N ARG A 78 7.29 -11.03 9.33
CA ARG A 78 8.55 -11.48 9.94
C ARG A 78 8.73 -10.91 11.36
N LEU A 79 8.52 -9.61 11.53
CA LEU A 79 8.65 -8.94 12.83
C LEU A 79 7.65 -9.47 13.87
N LEU A 80 6.39 -9.70 13.46
CA LEU A 80 5.37 -10.27 14.35
C LEU A 80 5.68 -11.73 14.70
N THR A 81 6.16 -12.53 13.76
CA THR A 81 6.58 -13.90 14.04
C THR A 81 7.72 -13.93 15.06
N SER A 82 8.76 -13.12 14.86
CA SER A 82 9.86 -13.01 15.83
C SER A 82 9.39 -12.51 17.20
N LEU A 83 8.39 -11.62 17.25
CA LEU A 83 7.81 -11.16 18.50
C LEU A 83 7.05 -12.28 19.25
N ILE A 84 6.31 -13.12 18.51
CA ILE A 84 5.61 -14.28 19.06
C ILE A 84 6.60 -15.31 19.60
N GLU A 85 7.70 -15.57 18.88
CA GLU A 85 8.76 -16.49 19.34
C GLU A 85 9.32 -16.02 20.69
N ILE A 86 9.62 -14.72 20.84
CA ILE A 86 10.05 -14.15 22.12
C ILE A 86 8.98 -14.37 23.22
N TYR A 87 7.70 -14.24 22.90
CA TYR A 87 6.63 -14.45 23.88
C TYR A 87 6.44 -15.92 24.27
N GLU A 88 6.67 -16.85 23.33
CA GLU A 88 6.66 -18.28 23.59
C GLU A 88 7.83 -18.66 24.51
N ASP A 89 9.04 -18.18 24.22
CA ASP A 89 10.25 -18.41 25.04
C ASP A 89 10.12 -17.88 26.47
N ASN A 90 9.36 -16.80 26.67
CA ASN A 90 9.14 -16.19 27.99
C ASN A 90 7.85 -16.67 28.69
N GLY A 91 7.13 -17.66 28.12
CA GLY A 91 5.93 -18.24 28.75
C GLY A 91 4.71 -17.31 28.81
N ILE A 92 4.72 -16.21 28.06
CA ILE A 92 3.65 -15.20 28.02
C ILE A 92 2.78 -15.27 26.76
N ALA A 93 3.05 -16.21 25.86
CA ALA A 93 2.30 -16.40 24.62
C ALA A 93 0.78 -16.55 24.81
N LYS A 94 0.32 -17.05 25.96
CA LYS A 94 -1.11 -17.17 26.30
C LYS A 94 -1.88 -15.83 26.29
N TYR A 95 -1.17 -14.70 26.39
CA TYR A 95 -1.76 -13.37 26.32
C TYR A 95 -1.82 -12.81 24.89
N TYR A 96 -1.19 -13.49 23.92
CA TYR A 96 -1.16 -13.07 22.52
C TYR A 96 -2.01 -13.99 21.64
N ARG A 97 -2.89 -13.39 20.85
CA ARG A 97 -3.79 -14.09 19.93
C ARG A 97 -3.17 -14.19 18.54
N LYS A 98 -2.96 -15.40 18.03
CA LYS A 98 -2.34 -15.62 16.70
C LYS A 98 -3.22 -15.07 15.56
N GLU A 99 -4.51 -14.89 15.81
CA GLU A 99 -5.49 -14.30 14.89
C GLU A 99 -5.12 -12.86 14.46
N LEU A 100 -4.37 -12.13 15.30
CA LEU A 100 -3.91 -10.77 14.99
C LEU A 100 -3.07 -10.69 13.72
N ILE A 101 -2.29 -11.75 13.38
CA ILE A 101 -1.48 -11.77 12.16
C ILE A 101 -2.38 -11.81 10.91
N ALA A 102 -3.42 -12.65 10.92
CA ALA A 102 -4.34 -12.80 9.80
C ALA A 102 -5.13 -11.51 9.51
N ASP A 103 -5.51 -10.78 10.56
CA ASP A 103 -6.18 -9.49 10.44
C ASP A 103 -5.30 -8.45 9.72
N TYR A 104 -4.00 -8.43 10.00
CA TYR A 104 -3.07 -7.54 9.31
C TYR A 104 -2.95 -7.87 7.84
N GLU A 105 -2.81 -9.15 7.49
CA GLU A 105 -2.73 -9.56 6.08
C GLU A 105 -3.96 -9.15 5.29
N THR A 106 -5.14 -9.29 5.89
CA THR A 106 -6.41 -8.88 5.28
C THR A 106 -6.42 -7.37 5.00
N ARG A 107 -5.93 -6.55 5.94
CA ARG A 107 -5.83 -5.10 5.75
C ARG A 107 -4.92 -4.72 4.59
N TYR A 108 -3.74 -5.34 4.47
CA TYR A 108 -2.86 -5.09 3.32
C TYR A 108 -3.55 -5.44 2.00
N ASN A 109 -4.24 -6.57 1.95
CA ASN A 109 -4.96 -6.98 0.76
C ASN A 109 -6.06 -5.98 0.37
N LEU A 110 -6.81 -5.45 1.34
CA LEU A 110 -7.82 -4.42 1.10
C LEU A 110 -7.21 -3.13 0.55
N PHE A 111 -6.06 -2.70 1.08
CA PHE A 111 -5.39 -1.49 0.59
C PHE A 111 -4.83 -1.66 -0.83
N MET A 112 -4.21 -2.80 -1.13
CA MET A 112 -3.76 -3.13 -2.49
C MET A 112 -4.95 -3.12 -3.46
N VAL A 113 -6.07 -3.77 -3.11
CA VAL A 113 -7.28 -3.75 -3.94
C VAL A 113 -7.80 -2.31 -4.17
N ALA A 114 -7.76 -1.45 -3.15
CA ALA A 114 -8.16 -0.05 -3.31
C ALA A 114 -7.24 0.73 -4.26
N ILE A 115 -5.92 0.56 -4.14
CA ILE A 115 -4.94 1.21 -5.03
C ILE A 115 -5.12 0.71 -6.47
N LEU A 116 -5.24 -0.59 -6.67
CA LEU A 116 -5.49 -1.19 -7.98
C LEU A 116 -6.81 -0.70 -8.58
N ALA A 117 -7.89 -0.62 -7.80
CA ALA A 117 -9.17 -0.13 -8.29
C ALA A 117 -9.08 1.35 -8.71
N THR A 118 -8.46 2.20 -7.88
CA THR A 118 -8.29 3.62 -8.22
C THR A 118 -7.41 3.81 -9.46
N SER A 119 -6.32 3.05 -9.61
CA SER A 119 -5.45 3.16 -10.79
C SER A 119 -6.13 2.72 -12.07
N LEU A 120 -6.90 1.62 -12.02
CA LEU A 120 -7.71 1.17 -13.15
C LEU A 120 -8.74 2.22 -13.57
N ILE A 121 -9.42 2.84 -12.61
CA ILE A 121 -10.38 3.93 -12.90
C ILE A 121 -9.65 5.12 -13.54
N SER A 122 -8.49 5.53 -13.00
CA SER A 122 -7.66 6.61 -13.55
C SER A 122 -7.17 6.34 -14.98
N ILE A 123 -7.08 5.07 -15.37
CA ILE A 123 -6.74 4.67 -16.74
C ILE A 123 -7.99 4.63 -17.62
N ILE A 124 -9.07 3.99 -17.19
CA ILE A 124 -10.23 3.68 -18.04
C ILE A 124 -11.11 4.90 -18.31
N VAL A 125 -11.40 5.72 -17.29
CA VAL A 125 -12.37 6.82 -17.39
C VAL A 125 -12.00 7.86 -18.45
N PRO A 126 -10.72 8.32 -18.56
CA PRO A 126 -10.33 9.25 -19.61
C PRO A 126 -10.67 8.76 -21.02
N PHE A 127 -10.41 7.49 -21.33
CA PHE A 127 -10.76 6.91 -22.64
C PHE A 127 -12.26 6.84 -22.89
N LEU A 128 -13.06 6.56 -21.85
CA LEU A 128 -14.51 6.58 -21.96
C LEU A 128 -15.04 7.99 -22.24
N SER A 129 -14.41 9.01 -21.65
CA SER A 129 -14.78 10.41 -21.85
C SER A 129 -14.31 11.01 -23.19
N MET A 130 -13.41 10.32 -23.90
CA MET A 130 -12.87 10.77 -25.19
C MET A 130 -13.84 10.53 -26.36
N ARG A 131 -14.81 9.62 -26.19
CA ARG A 131 -15.93 9.38 -27.12
C ARG A 131 -16.76 10.65 -27.29
#